data_AF-A0A260QQ11-F1
#
_entry.id   AF-A0A260QQ11-F1
#
_cell.length_a   1.000
_cell.length_b   1.000
_cell.length_c   1.000
_cell.angle_alpha   90.00
_cell.angle_beta   90.00
_cell.angle_gamma   90.00
#
_symmetry.space_group_name_H-M   'P 1'
#
loop_
_entity.id
_entity.type
_entity.pdbx_description
1 polymer ?
#
loop_
_entity_poly.entity_id
_entity_poly.type
_entity_poly.pdbx_seq_one_letter_code
_entity_poly.pdbx_strand_id
1 'polypeptide(L)' 'MGYVVTAPLVGVNGEDGKLKMLYKGALVPADVSAEDLERLEDGGLITKTDDKSDDGEPSAAEKRAAAAAAKAAAGAKA' A
#
# COMPACT_ATOMS: atom_id res chain seq x y z
N MET A 1 -14.21 -2.59 1.30
CA MET A 1 -13.70 -3.95 1.10
C MET A 1 -12.46 -3.80 0.25
N GLY A 2 -11.31 -4.19 0.79
CA GLY A 2 -10.04 -4.16 0.08
C GLY A 2 -9.70 -5.53 -0.48
N TYR A 3 -8.58 -5.62 -1.19
CA TYR A 3 -8.01 -6.90 -1.59
C TYR A 3 -6.59 -7.02 -1.05
N VAL A 4 -6.20 -8.21 -0.64
CA VAL A 4 -4.84 -8.52 -0.22
C VAL A 4 -4.24 -9.59 -1.13
N VAL A 5 -2.97 -9.41 -1.47
CA VAL A 5 -2.24 -10.34 -2.34
C VAL A 5 -1.89 -11.62 -1.57
N THR A 6 -2.24 -12.77 -2.13
CA THR A 6 -1.97 -14.09 -1.54
C THR A 6 -0.80 -14.80 -2.25
N ALA A 7 -0.55 -14.45 -3.51
CA ALA A 7 0.55 -14.98 -4.31
C ALA A 7 1.90 -14.32 -3.96
N PRO A 8 3.04 -14.97 -4.25
CA PRO A 8 4.37 -14.44 -3.93
C PRO A 8 4.65 -13.06 -4.54
N LEU A 9 4.19 -12.86 -5.77
CA LEU A 9 4.34 -11.64 -6.55
C LEU A 9 3.19 -11.53 -7.56
N VAL A 10 2.58 -10.35 -7.66
CA VAL A 10 1.51 -10.03 -8.60
C VAL A 10 1.81 -8.70 -9.26
N GLY A 11 1.76 -8.65 -10.59
CA GLY A 11 1.84 -7.41 -11.35
C GLY A 11 0.43 -6.90 -11.63
N VAL A 12 0.14 -5.65 -11.24
CA VAL A 12 -1.13 -4.98 -11.55
C VAL A 12 -0.86 -3.72 -12.35
N ASN A 13 -1.70 -3.42 -13.34
CA ASN A 13 -1.64 -2.14 -14.03
C ASN A 13 -2.46 -1.12 -13.23
N GLY A 14 -1.82 -0.04 -12.80
CA GLY A 14 -2.54 1.12 -12.30
C GLY A 14 -3.20 1.91 -13.44
N GLU A 15 -4.22 2.72 -13.15
CA GLU A 15 -4.81 3.69 -14.09
C GLU A 15 -3.76 4.66 -14.64
N ASP A 16 -2.67 4.89 -13.92
CA ASP A 16 -1.49 5.63 -14.39
C ASP A 16 -0.79 4.99 -15.62
N GLY A 17 -1.21 3.80 -16.05
CA GLY A 17 -0.56 3.00 -17.10
C GLY A 17 0.77 2.36 -16.64
N LYS A 18 1.07 2.44 -15.34
CA LYS A 18 2.29 1.88 -14.74
C LYS A 18 2.03 0.51 -14.14
N LEU A 19 2.95 -0.41 -14.41
CA LEU A 19 2.96 -1.73 -13.77
C LEU A 19 3.44 -1.58 -12.32
N LYS A 20 2.59 -1.97 -11.37
CA LYS A 20 2.86 -2.01 -9.93
C LYS A 20 3.08 -3.47 -9.54
N MET A 21 4.19 -3.75 -8.88
CA MET A 21 4.57 -5.08 -8.41
C MET A 21 4.18 -5.20 -6.93
N LEU A 22 3.24 -6.09 -6.62
CA LEU A 22 2.73 -6.31 -5.27
C LEU A 22 3.18 -7.67 -4.76
N TYR A 23 3.69 -7.70 -3.53
CA TYR A 23 4.15 -8.93 -2.88
C TYR A 23 3.05 -9.51 -2.00
N LYS A 24 3.19 -10.79 -1.65
CA LYS A 24 2.29 -11.46 -0.70
C LYS A 24 2.07 -10.63 0.57
N GLY A 25 0.81 -10.43 0.94
CA GLY A 25 0.39 -9.64 2.10
C GLY A 25 0.22 -8.15 1.81
N ALA A 26 0.61 -7.66 0.64
CA ALA A 26 0.36 -6.29 0.25
C ALA A 26 -1.12 -6.06 -0.08
N LEU A 27 -1.61 -4.86 0.21
CA LEU A 27 -2.91 -4.42 -0.28
C LEU A 27 -2.85 -4.11 -1.77
N VAL A 28 -3.94 -4.43 -2.46
CA VAL A 28 -4.13 -4.03 -3.84
C VAL A 28 -4.60 -2.56 -3.85
N PRO A 29 -3.91 -1.67 -4.59
CA PRO A 29 -4.31 -0.27 -4.68
C PRO A 29 -5.69 -0.14 -5.34
N ALA A 30 -6.45 0.87 -4.93
CA ALA A 30 -7.79 1.13 -5.48
C ALA A 30 -7.78 1.59 -6.96
N ASP A 31 -6.59 1.92 -7.46
CA ASP A 31 -6.27 2.36 -8.83
C ASP A 31 -6.24 1.20 -9.85
N VAL A 32 -6.72 0.01 -9.47
CA VAL A 32 -6.80 -1.18 -10.33
C VAL A 32 -8.24 -1.36 -10.79
N SER A 33 -8.42 -1.56 -12.09
CA SER A 33 -9.73 -1.78 -12.71
C SER A 33 -10.47 -2.96 -12.09
N ALA A 34 -11.80 -2.84 -11.96
CA ALA A 34 -12.65 -3.91 -11.41
C ALA A 34 -12.50 -5.24 -12.18
N GLU A 35 -12.38 -5.18 -13.50
CA GLU A 35 -12.16 -6.37 -14.34
C GLU A 35 -10.84 -7.10 -14.01
N ASP A 36 -9.79 -6.36 -13.68
CA ASP A 36 -8.51 -6.95 -13.26
C ASP A 36 -8.61 -7.53 -11.84
N LEU A 37 -9.32 -6.85 -10.93
CA LEU A 37 -9.57 -7.38 -9.58
C LEU A 37 -10.32 -8.72 -9.64
N GLU A 38 -11.35 -8.83 -10.48
CA GLU A 38 -12.09 -10.09 -10.67
C GLU A 38 -11.21 -11.21 -11.23
N ARG A 39 -10.37 -10.91 -12.24
CA ARG A 39 -9.43 -11.89 -12.81
C ARG A 39 -8.38 -12.35 -11.80
N LEU A 40 -7.87 -11.43 -10.98
CA LEU A 40 -6.88 -11.72 -9.95
C LEU A 40 -7.49 -12.54 -8.80
N GLU A 41 -8.75 -12.26 -8.44
CA GLU A 41 -9.49 -13.04 -7.42
C GLU A 41 -9.79 -14.46 -7.92
N ASP A 42 -10.29 -14.59 -9.15
CA ASP A 42 -10.57 -15.90 -9.79
C ASP A 42 -9.31 -16.76 -9.91
N GLY A 43 -8.17 -16.13 -10.26
CA GLY A 43 -6.87 -16.78 -10.29
C GLY A 43 -6.26 -17.10 -8.91
N GLY A 44 -6.93 -16.72 -7.82
CA GLY A 44 -6.45 -16.94 -6.44
C GLY A 44 -5.19 -16.15 -6.09
N LEU A 45 -4.88 -15.08 -6.83
CA LEU A 45 -3.71 -14.22 -6.65
C LEU A 45 -3.95 -13.17 -5.57
N ILE A 46 -5.21 -12.77 -5.39
CA ILE A 46 -5.68 -11.86 -4.35
C ILE A 46 -6.90 -12.45 -3.64
N THR A 47 -7.21 -11.96 -2.45
CA THR A 47 -8.44 -12.31 -1.73
C THR A 47 -9.09 -11.07 -1.13
N LYS A 48 -10.42 -11.09 -1.03
CA LYS A 48 -11.19 -10.02 -0.39
C LYS A 48 -10.82 -9.94 1.08
N THR A 49 -10.46 -8.74 1.53
CA THR A 49 -10.23 -8.43 2.94
C THR A 49 -11.21 -7.34 3.38
N ASP A 50 -11.77 -7.50 4.58
CA ASP A 50 -12.56 -6.43 5.21
C ASP A 50 -11.65 -5.32 5.75
N ASP A 51 -10.34 -5.59 5.81
CA ASP A 51 -9.33 -4.66 6.28
C ASP A 51 -9.15 -3.53 5.27
N LYS A 52 -9.86 -2.43 5.52
CA LYS A 52 -9.45 -1.12 5.05
C LYS A 52 -8.17 -0.76 5.81
N SER A 53 -7.05 -1.39 5.45
CA SER A 53 -5.75 -0.81 5.78
C SER A 53 -5.65 0.45 4.93
N ASP A 54 -6.19 1.52 5.51
CA ASP A 54 -5.79 2.90 5.30
C ASP A 54 -4.31 2.86 4.92
N ASP A 55 -3.98 3.28 3.70
CA ASP A 55 -2.72 3.98 3.43
C ASP A 55 -2.81 5.25 4.30
N GLY A 56 -2.68 5.04 5.61
CA GLY A 56 -2.91 6.03 6.63
C GLY A 56 -1.83 7.04 6.42
N GLU A 57 -2.20 8.16 5.81
CA GLU A 57 -1.40 9.36 5.87
C GLU A 57 -0.89 9.48 7.31
N PRO A 58 0.43 9.58 7.53
CA PRO A 58 0.97 9.52 8.87
C PRO A 58 0.25 10.56 9.71
N SER A 59 -0.28 10.12 10.85
CA SER A 59 -1.08 10.98 11.72
C SER A 59 -0.31 12.27 12.00
N ALA A 60 -1.03 13.37 12.26
CA ALA A 60 -0.38 14.62 12.66
C ALA A 60 0.57 14.42 13.87
N ALA A 61 0.33 13.40 14.70
CA ALA A 61 1.22 12.96 15.76
C ALA A 61 2.55 12.37 15.23
N GLU A 62 2.52 11.47 14.25
CA GLU A 62 3.70 10.88 13.61
C GLU A 62 4.48 11.92 12.80
N LYS A 63 3.79 12.80 12.06
CA LYS A 63 4.44 13.92 11.34
C LYS A 63 5.18 14.85 12.33
N ARG A 64 4.62 15.10 13.53
CA ARG A 64 5.28 15.89 14.59
C ARG A 64 6.44 15.17 15.25
N ALA A 65 6.33 13.86 15.48
CA ALA A 65 7.41 13.05 16.05
C ALA A 65 8.64 13.00 15.12
N ALA A 66 8.42 12.86 13.81
CA ALA A 66 9.49 12.90 12.81
C ALA A 66 10.18 14.28 12.76
N ALA A 67 9.41 15.37 12.83
CA ALA A 67 9.96 16.73 12.85
C ALA A 67 10.78 17.02 14.12
N ALA A 68 10.37 16.48 15.27
CA ALA A 68 11.11 16.60 16.53
C ALA A 68 12.43 15.81 16.50
N ALA A 69 12.43 14.60 15.93
CA ALA A 69 13.63 13.79 15.76
C ALA A 69 14.65 14.45 14.80
N ALA A 70 14.19 15.03 13.70
CA ALA A 70 15.05 15.76 12.75
C ALA A 70 15.71 16.99 13.39
N LYS A 71 14.99 17.70 14.26
CA LYS A 71 15.53 18.87 14.99
C LYS A 71 16.56 18.47 16.06
N ALA A 72 16.40 17.31 16.70
CA ALA A 72 17.37 16.78 17.66
C ALA A 72 18.68 16.33 16.97
N ALA A 73 18.60 15.72 15.78
CA ALA A 73 19.78 15.34 15.00
C ALA A 73 20.57 16.55 14.47
N ALA A 74 19.89 17.66 14.13
CA ALA A 74 20.53 18.89 13.69
C ALA A 74 21.21 19.69 14.82
N GLY A 75 20.83 19.47 16.08
CA GLY A 75 21.41 20.13 17.24
C GLY A 75 22.64 19.43 17.85
N ALA A 76 22.96 18.20 17.43
CA ALA A 76 24.08 17.41 17.97
C ALA A 76 25.41 17.64 17.21
N LYS A 77 25.45 18.61 16.30
CA LYS A 77 26.67 19.06 15.61
C LYS A 77 26.83 20.58 15.74
N ALA A 78 26.90 21.05 16.99
CA ALA A 78 27.37 22.38 17.36
C ALA A 78 28.38 22.23 18.50
#